data_AF-A0A6J7NX53-F1
#
_entry.id   AF-A0A6J7NX53-F1
#
_cell.length_a   1.000
_cell.length_b   1.000
_cell.length_c   1.000
_cell.angle_alpha   90.00
_cell.angle_beta   90.00
_cell.angle_gamma   90.00
#
_symmetry.space_group_name_H-M   'P 1'
#
loop_
_entity.id
_entity.type
_entity.pdbx_description
1 polymer ?
#
loop_
_entity_poly.entity_id
_entity_poly.type
_entity_poly.pdbx_seq_one_letter_code
_entity_poly.pdbx_strand_id
1 'polypeptide(L)'
;MLRNRRSAVIALCAALFTINYAPAYADPTPTPSPSIDSFKAAQEQYKIDRDAYMNALRDREIKMRAINSTFKFTVDKSTSDAKSAMTTATTPEQKNSITAARRAAIASAIVARESAIAALGPIPTPPLPPQRPSKIASQGMNDQKDKKKR
;
A
#
# COMPACT_ATOMS: atom_id res chain seq x y z
N MET A 1 24.67 20.66 -63.18
CA MET A 1 25.31 19.40 -63.60
C MET A 1 25.09 18.34 -62.52
N LEU A 2 24.52 17.20 -62.88
CA LEU A 2 24.28 16.02 -62.03
C LEU A 2 25.59 15.32 -61.63
N ARG A 3 25.62 14.68 -60.45
CA ARG A 3 25.96 13.25 -60.17
C ARG A 3 26.51 13.11 -58.73
N ASN A 4 25.71 12.79 -57.71
CA ASN A 4 25.28 11.46 -57.24
C ASN A 4 26.36 10.36 -57.05
N ARG A 5 26.60 10.02 -55.77
CA ARG A 5 26.44 8.69 -55.12
C ARG A 5 27.64 7.74 -54.92
N ARG A 6 27.85 7.43 -53.61
CA ARG A 6 27.86 6.11 -52.95
C ARG A 6 29.19 5.34 -52.71
N SER A 7 29.50 5.24 -51.42
CA SER A 7 29.68 4.01 -50.61
C SER A 7 31.03 3.27 -50.54
N ALA A 8 31.45 3.09 -49.26
CA ALA A 8 32.07 1.91 -48.61
C ALA A 8 33.41 2.27 -47.91
N VAL A 9 33.81 1.82 -46.72
CA VAL A 9 33.28 0.92 -45.67
C VAL A 9 34.32 0.98 -44.51
N ILE A 10 33.85 1.10 -43.26
CA ILE A 10 34.34 0.49 -41.99
C ILE A 10 35.79 0.74 -41.48
N ALA A 11 35.90 1.34 -40.28
CA ALA A 11 36.62 0.84 -39.08
C ALA A 11 36.45 1.88 -37.95
N LEU A 12 35.39 1.82 -37.12
CA LEU A 12 35.31 1.09 -35.85
C LEU A 12 36.55 1.20 -34.95
N CYS A 13 36.65 2.28 -34.17
CA CYS A 13 37.34 2.30 -32.88
C CYS A 13 36.45 2.95 -31.82
N ALA A 14 35.31 2.32 -31.55
CA ALA A 14 34.67 2.43 -30.25
C ALA A 14 35.40 1.44 -29.33
N ALA A 15 36.34 1.93 -28.54
CA ALA A 15 36.93 1.11 -27.50
C ALA A 15 37.32 1.93 -26.26
N LEU A 16 36.45 1.81 -25.26
CA LEU A 16 36.84 1.51 -23.88
C LEU A 16 37.54 2.61 -23.06
N PHE A 17 36.80 3.66 -22.70
CA PHE A 17 36.89 4.20 -21.34
C PHE A 17 35.76 3.62 -20.50
N THR A 18 35.81 2.31 -20.26
CA THR A 18 35.11 1.67 -19.15
C THR A 18 35.82 2.09 -17.88
N ILE A 19 35.38 3.21 -17.31
CA ILE A 19 35.67 3.55 -15.91
C ILE A 19 35.00 2.45 -15.10
N ASN A 20 35.82 1.52 -14.60
CA ASN A 20 35.42 0.54 -13.61
C ASN A 20 35.06 1.31 -12.33
N TYR A 21 33.77 1.64 -12.18
CA TYR A 21 33.21 1.86 -10.86
C TYR A 21 33.21 0.50 -10.18
N ALA A 22 34.27 0.22 -9.42
CA ALA A 22 34.17 -0.78 -8.38
C ALA A 22 33.00 -0.35 -7.47
N PRO A 23 32.02 -1.21 -7.17
CA PRO A 23 31.11 -0.93 -6.09
C PRO A 23 31.97 -0.82 -4.83
N ALA A 24 32.02 0.38 -4.24
CA ALA A 24 32.43 0.52 -2.86
C ALA A 24 31.36 -0.22 -2.04
N TYR A 25 31.59 -1.52 -1.81
CA TYR A 25 30.90 -2.23 -0.75
C TYR A 25 31.35 -1.56 0.54
N ALA A 26 30.45 -0.75 1.12
CA ALA A 26 30.59 -0.40 2.52
C ALA A 26 30.54 -1.73 3.29
N ASP A 27 31.65 -2.06 3.94
CA ASP A 27 31.67 -3.02 5.05
C ASP A 27 30.49 -2.67 5.97
N PRO A 28 29.64 -3.62 6.40
CA PRO A 28 28.57 -3.31 7.34
C PRO A 28 29.19 -2.69 8.60
N THR A 29 29.18 -1.35 8.65
CA THR A 29 29.44 -0.63 9.89
C THR A 29 28.44 -1.19 10.89
N PRO A 30 28.87 -1.71 12.05
CA PRO A 30 27.95 -2.25 13.03
C PRO A 30 26.95 -1.16 13.37
N THR A 31 25.70 -1.35 12.94
CA THR A 31 24.60 -0.46 13.28
C THR A 31 24.60 -0.31 14.80
N PRO A 32 24.69 0.92 15.35
CA PRO A 32 24.72 1.08 16.80
C PRO A 32 23.48 0.41 17.38
N SER A 33 23.70 -0.55 18.29
CA SER A 33 22.59 -1.22 18.97
C SER A 33 21.74 -0.17 19.69
N PRO A 34 20.40 -0.26 19.64
CA PRO A 34 19.53 0.76 20.20
C PRO A 34 19.84 0.97 21.68
N SER A 35 20.15 2.21 22.07
CA SER A 35 20.35 2.57 23.47
C SER A 35 19.02 2.52 24.24
N ILE A 36 19.06 2.41 25.57
CA ILE A 36 17.86 2.41 26.41
C ILE A 36 17.00 3.67 26.21
N ASP A 37 17.63 4.83 25.96
CA ASP A 37 16.90 6.08 25.73
C ASP A 37 16.23 6.08 24.35
N SER A 38 16.88 5.53 23.32
CA SER A 38 16.26 5.34 22.00
C SER A 38 15.08 4.37 22.06
N PHE A 39 15.15 3.33 22.91
CA PHE A 39 14.06 2.39 23.14
C PHE A 39 12.85 3.05 23.81
N LYS A 40 13.07 3.89 24.84
CA LYS A 40 11.98 4.62 25.51
C LYS A 40 11.26 5.58 24.56
N ALA A 41 12.01 6.33 23.75
CA ALA A 41 11.44 7.21 22.74
C ALA A 41 10.63 6.43 21.69
N ALA A 42 11.16 5.31 21.20
CA ALA A 42 10.44 4.44 20.28
C ALA A 42 9.17 3.82 20.91
N GLN A 43 9.16 3.59 22.22
CA GLN A 43 7.98 3.11 22.94
C GLN A 43 6.89 4.18 23.07
N GLU A 44 7.27 5.44 23.26
CA GLU A 44 6.32 6.56 23.26
C GLU A 44 5.70 6.77 21.87
N GLN A 45 6.54 6.74 20.83
CA GLN A 45 6.06 6.80 19.44
C GLN A 45 5.10 5.65 19.12
N TYR A 46 5.42 4.42 19.55
CA TYR A 46 4.53 3.27 19.37
C TYR A 46 3.15 3.47 19.99
N LYS A 47 3.04 4.14 21.14
CA LYS A 47 1.73 4.44 21.76
C LYS A 47 0.92 5.41 20.90
N ILE A 48 1.56 6.45 20.40
CA ILE A 48 0.96 7.44 19.50
C ILE A 48 0.47 6.76 18.21
N ASP A 49 1.34 5.96 17.59
CA ASP A 49 1.03 5.25 16.35
C ASP A 49 -0.11 4.24 16.55
N ARG A 50 -0.19 3.61 17.72
CA ARG A 50 -1.29 2.70 18.08
C ARG A 50 -2.61 3.44 18.17
N ASP A 51 -2.63 4.62 18.79
CA ASP A 51 -3.85 5.41 18.90
C ASP A 51 -4.29 5.96 17.54
N ALA A 52 -3.33 6.39 16.72
CA ALA A 52 -3.57 6.77 15.32
C ALA A 52 -4.13 5.60 14.49
N TYR A 53 -3.58 4.39 14.66
CA TYR A 53 -4.09 3.17 14.03
C TYR A 53 -5.55 2.87 14.41
N MET A 54 -5.89 2.96 15.70
CA MET A 54 -7.27 2.73 16.17
C MET A 54 -8.24 3.79 15.63
N ASN A 55 -7.81 5.05 15.54
CA ASN A 55 -8.59 6.12 14.89
C ASN A 55 -8.81 5.82 13.40
N ALA A 56 -7.75 5.46 12.67
CA ALA A 56 -7.83 5.15 11.25
C ALA A 56 -8.77 3.96 10.96
N LEU A 57 -8.78 2.94 11.82
CA LEU A 57 -9.72 1.83 11.73
C LEU A 57 -11.17 2.27 11.91
N ARG A 58 -11.46 3.10 12.92
CA ARG A 58 -12.81 3.65 13.14
C ARG A 58 -13.27 4.49 11.96
N ASP A 59 -12.41 5.35 11.44
CA ASP A 59 -12.74 6.20 10.29
C ASP A 59 -13.03 5.37 9.05
N ARG A 60 -12.23 4.33 8.79
CA ARG A 60 -12.46 3.39 7.70
C ARG A 60 -13.80 2.67 7.85
N GLU A 61 -14.13 2.21 9.05
CA GLU A 61 -15.40 1.53 9.36
C GLU A 61 -16.62 2.44 9.11
N ILE A 62 -16.55 3.71 9.56
CA ILE A 62 -17.60 4.70 9.31
C ILE A 62 -17.78 4.94 7.80
N LYS A 63 -16.68 5.13 7.06
CA LYS A 63 -16.73 5.31 5.61
C LYS A 63 -17.28 4.08 4.90
N MET A 64 -16.92 2.88 5.36
CA MET A 64 -17.45 1.64 4.79
C MET A 64 -18.95 1.50 4.97
N ARG A 65 -19.45 1.84 6.16
CA ARG A 65 -20.89 1.86 6.44
C ARG A 65 -21.62 2.86 5.55
N ALA A 66 -21.06 4.06 5.37
CA ALA A 66 -21.62 5.08 4.49
C ALA A 66 -21.71 4.58 3.04
N ILE A 67 -20.62 4.00 2.50
CA ILE A 67 -20.60 3.42 1.15
C ILE A 67 -21.68 2.36 0.97
N ASN A 68 -21.79 1.42 1.92
CA ASN A 68 -22.79 0.36 1.85
C ASN A 68 -24.23 0.90 1.95
N SER A 69 -24.46 1.92 2.80
CA SER A 69 -25.75 2.59 2.93
C SER A 69 -26.16 3.27 1.62
N THR A 70 -25.25 4.03 1.00
CA THR A 70 -25.49 4.69 -0.30
C THR A 70 -25.77 3.68 -1.40
N PHE A 71 -25.01 2.58 -1.46
CA PHE A 71 -25.26 1.52 -2.43
C PHE A 71 -26.66 0.92 -2.27
N LYS A 72 -27.03 0.53 -1.04
CA LYS A 72 -28.36 -0.01 -0.74
C LYS A 72 -29.46 0.98 -1.13
N PHE A 73 -29.34 2.24 -0.71
CA PHE A 73 -30.27 3.30 -1.05
C PHE A 73 -30.45 3.44 -2.57
N THR A 74 -29.35 3.42 -3.33
CA THR A 74 -29.38 3.57 -4.78
C THR A 74 -30.08 2.39 -5.46
N VAL A 75 -29.84 1.16 -5.00
CA VAL A 75 -30.50 -0.06 -5.52
C VAL A 75 -31.99 -0.05 -5.19
N ASP A 76 -32.35 0.31 -3.96
CA ASP A 76 -33.74 0.40 -3.52
C ASP A 76 -34.49 1.47 -4.32
N LYS A 77 -33.88 2.65 -4.47
CA LYS A 77 -34.43 3.75 -5.28
C LYS A 77 -34.62 3.33 -6.73
N SER A 78 -33.60 2.75 -7.37
CA SER A 78 -33.71 2.26 -8.75
C SER A 78 -34.82 1.21 -8.92
N THR A 79 -35.00 0.34 -7.93
CA THR A 79 -36.07 -0.65 -7.94
C THR A 79 -37.45 -0.02 -7.74
N SER A 80 -37.57 0.96 -6.85
CA SER A 80 -38.80 1.73 -6.63
C SER A 80 -39.18 2.53 -7.87
N ASP A 81 -38.24 3.26 -8.47
CA ASP A 81 -38.42 4.04 -9.69
C ASP A 81 -38.86 3.14 -10.85
N ALA A 82 -38.22 1.98 -11.02
CA ALA A 82 -38.60 1.01 -12.04
C ALA A 82 -40.01 0.44 -11.82
N LYS A 83 -40.39 0.14 -10.57
CA LYS A 83 -41.75 -0.33 -10.24
C LYS A 83 -42.78 0.74 -10.58
N SER A 84 -42.53 1.99 -10.20
CA SER A 84 -43.40 3.12 -10.50
C SER A 84 -43.51 3.40 -12.00
N ALA A 85 -42.41 3.32 -12.75
CA ALA A 85 -42.44 3.46 -14.21
C ALA A 85 -43.18 2.30 -14.90
N MET A 86 -43.13 1.09 -14.33
CA MET A 86 -43.80 -0.07 -14.91
C MET A 86 -45.33 0.02 -14.85
N THR A 87 -45.90 0.80 -13.91
CA THR A 87 -47.37 0.96 -13.82
C THR A 87 -47.94 1.79 -14.96
N THR A 88 -47.14 2.67 -15.57
CA THR A 88 -47.55 3.53 -16.69
C THR A 88 -47.10 2.98 -18.05
N ALA A 89 -46.27 1.94 -18.07
CA ALA A 89 -45.75 1.33 -19.31
C ALA A 89 -46.78 0.38 -19.96
N THR A 90 -47.24 0.74 -21.15
CA THR A 90 -48.25 -0.01 -21.91
C THR A 90 -47.65 -0.90 -22.99
N THR A 91 -46.48 -0.55 -23.52
CA THR A 91 -45.82 -1.27 -24.63
C THR A 91 -44.67 -2.18 -24.14
N PRO A 92 -44.38 -3.29 -24.84
CA PRO A 92 -43.21 -4.12 -24.56
C PRO A 92 -41.89 -3.33 -24.56
N GLU A 93 -41.74 -2.40 -25.49
CA GLU A 93 -40.54 -1.57 -25.66
C GLU A 93 -40.30 -0.69 -24.43
N GLN A 94 -41.36 -0.07 -23.87
CA GLN A 94 -41.26 0.72 -22.64
C GLN A 94 -40.84 -0.15 -21.44
N LYS A 95 -41.43 -1.34 -21.29
CA LYS A 95 -41.10 -2.28 -20.21
C LYS A 95 -39.64 -2.76 -20.29
N ASN A 96 -39.18 -3.05 -21.51
CA ASN A 96 -37.79 -3.41 -21.78
C ASN A 96 -36.84 -2.26 -21.46
N SER A 97 -37.18 -1.03 -21.87
CA SER A 97 -36.41 0.18 -21.55
C SER A 97 -36.30 0.43 -20.04
N ILE A 98 -37.40 0.31 -19.28
CA ILE A 98 -37.39 0.45 -17.81
C ILE A 98 -36.49 -0.61 -17.17
N THR A 99 -36.58 -1.86 -17.62
CA THR A 99 -35.74 -2.95 -17.09
C THR A 99 -34.27 -2.72 -17.42
N ALA A 100 -33.96 -2.28 -18.63
CA ALA A 100 -32.61 -1.93 -19.05
C ALA A 100 -32.05 -0.76 -18.23
N ALA A 101 -32.85 0.29 -18.01
CA ALA A 101 -32.48 1.44 -17.19
C ALA A 101 -32.18 1.03 -15.74
N ARG A 102 -33.02 0.16 -15.15
CA ARG A 102 -32.76 -0.40 -13.81
C ARG A 102 -31.43 -1.16 -13.75
N ARG A 103 -31.18 -2.05 -14.72
CA ARG A 103 -29.92 -2.81 -14.79
C ARG A 103 -28.71 -1.88 -14.93
N ALA A 104 -28.81 -0.86 -15.79
CA ALA A 104 -27.76 0.13 -15.97
C ALA A 104 -27.49 0.95 -14.70
N ALA A 105 -28.55 1.36 -13.99
CA ALA A 105 -28.41 2.06 -12.71
C ALA A 105 -27.74 1.20 -11.64
N ILE A 106 -28.12 -0.08 -11.52
CA ILE A 106 -27.48 -1.01 -10.58
C ILE A 106 -26.02 -1.25 -10.95
N ALA A 107 -25.70 -1.45 -12.23
CA ALA A 107 -24.32 -1.61 -12.69
C ALA A 107 -23.48 -0.37 -12.36
N SER A 108 -24.03 0.83 -12.58
CA SER A 108 -23.38 2.09 -12.22
C SER A 108 -23.16 2.21 -10.70
N ALA A 109 -24.13 1.77 -9.89
CA ALA A 109 -24.01 1.75 -8.44
C ALA A 109 -22.93 0.76 -7.96
N ILE A 110 -22.75 -0.38 -8.63
CA ILE A 110 -21.68 -1.34 -8.34
C ILE A 110 -20.32 -0.70 -8.60
N VAL A 111 -20.13 -0.11 -9.78
CA VAL A 111 -18.87 0.57 -10.15
C VAL A 111 -18.57 1.72 -9.17
N ALA A 112 -19.59 2.52 -8.83
CA ALA A 112 -19.45 3.59 -7.84
C ALA A 112 -19.03 3.04 -6.47
N ARG A 113 -19.64 1.94 -6.01
CA ARG A 113 -19.28 1.29 -4.75
C ARG A 113 -17.83 0.78 -4.78
N GLU A 114 -17.43 0.10 -5.84
CA GLU A 114 -16.07 -0.44 -5.98
C GLU A 114 -15.03 0.67 -6.01
N SER A 115 -15.28 1.74 -6.77
CA SER A 115 -14.40 2.92 -6.80
C SER A 115 -14.31 3.60 -5.43
N ALA A 116 -15.41 3.70 -4.69
CA ALA A 116 -15.43 4.27 -3.35
C ALA A 116 -14.67 3.40 -2.34
N ILE A 117 -14.77 2.06 -2.44
CA ILE A 117 -13.99 1.13 -1.62
C ILE A 117 -12.50 1.25 -1.94
N ALA A 118 -12.14 1.32 -3.22
CA ALA A 118 -10.75 1.52 -3.65
C ALA A 118 -10.18 2.85 -3.12
N ALA A 119 -10.99 3.92 -3.10
CA ALA A 119 -10.61 5.22 -2.55
C ALA A 119 -10.37 5.22 -1.02
N LEU A 120 -10.83 4.20 -0.27
CA LEU A 120 -10.47 4.05 1.14
C LEU A 120 -9.01 3.66 1.34
N GLY A 121 -8.36 3.15 0.30
CA GLY A 121 -7.00 2.64 0.37
C GLY A 121 -6.88 1.32 1.15
N PRO A 122 -5.64 0.87 1.37
CA PRO A 122 -5.38 -0.36 2.11
C PRO A 122 -5.85 -0.26 3.56
N ILE A 123 -6.10 -1.42 4.17
CA ILE A 123 -6.39 -1.50 5.60
C ILE A 123 -5.16 -0.95 6.36
N PRO A 124 -5.35 -0.07 7.36
CA PRO A 124 -4.25 0.40 8.20
C PRO A 124 -3.43 -0.77 8.73
N THR A 125 -2.11 -0.64 8.71
CA THR A 125 -1.20 -1.66 9.27
C THR A 125 -0.97 -1.39 10.75
N PRO A 126 -1.00 -2.42 11.61
CA PRO A 126 -0.69 -2.24 13.02
C PRO A 126 0.76 -1.78 13.20
N PRO A 127 1.04 -0.85 14.14
CA PRO A 127 2.41 -0.43 14.42
C PRO A 127 3.21 -1.59 15.02
N LEU A 128 4.51 -1.63 14.72
CA LEU A 128 5.41 -2.65 15.25
C LEU A 128 5.96 -2.20 16.62
N PRO A 129 5.95 -3.06 17.65
CA PRO A 129 6.55 -2.71 18.94
C PRO A 129 8.07 -2.58 18.81
N PRO A 130 8.70 -1.63 19.53
CA PRO A 130 10.15 -1.46 19.48
C PRO A 130 10.88 -2.70 20.03
N GLN A 131 11.97 -3.09 19.38
CA GLN A 131 12.82 -4.18 19.84
C GLN A 131 13.64 -3.73 21.06
N ARG A 132 13.58 -4.51 22.14
CA ARG A 132 14.46 -4.28 23.30
C ARG A 132 15.90 -4.59 22.91
N PRO A 133 16.87 -3.72 23.25
CA PRO A 133 18.27 -4.06 23.07
C PRO A 133 18.61 -5.34 23.86
N SER A 134 19.19 -6.32 23.17
CA SER A 134 19.72 -7.52 23.81
C SER A 134 20.82 -7.08 24.78
N LYS A 135 20.67 -7.44 26.05
CA LYS A 135 21.76 -7.31 27.01
C LYS A 135 22.88 -8.22 26.50
N ILE A 136 23.95 -7.65 25.96
CA ILE A 136 25.20 -8.38 25.74
C ILE A 136 25.54 -9.00 27.10
N ALA A 137 25.60 -10.32 27.12
CA ALA A 137 25.87 -11.10 28.32
C ALA A 137 27.15 -10.57 28.99
N SER A 138 27.11 -10.44 30.32
CA SER A 138 28.29 -10.28 31.16
C SER A 138 29.17 -11.53 31.05
N GLN A 139 29.88 -11.69 29.94
CA GLN A 139 30.88 -12.73 29.74
C GLN A 139 32.24 -12.13 30.02
N GLY A 140 32.61 -12.11 31.30
CA GLY A 140 33.86 -11.50 31.73
C GLY A 140 34.05 -11.56 33.23
N MET A 141 33.96 -12.75 33.83
CA MET A 141 34.58 -13.05 35.13
C MET A 141 34.45 -14.55 35.40
N ASN A 142 35.43 -15.37 35.01
CA ASN A 142 35.59 -16.72 35.60
C ASN A 142 36.96 -17.41 35.40
N ASP A 143 37.95 -16.80 34.72
CA ASP A 143 39.26 -17.46 34.50
C ASP A 143 40.41 -16.92 35.38
N GLN A 144 40.13 -16.58 36.63
CA GLN A 144 41.16 -16.14 37.59
C GLN A 144 41.06 -16.90 38.91
N LYS A 145 41.08 -18.24 38.89
CA LYS A 145 41.16 -19.03 40.14
C LYS A 145 42.16 -20.20 40.18
N ASP A 146 43.01 -20.40 39.17
CA ASP A 146 43.91 -21.58 39.14
C ASP A 146 45.41 -21.29 39.10
N LYS A 147 45.90 -20.21 39.74
CA LYS A 147 47.34 -20.03 39.96
C LYS A 147 47.68 -19.47 41.34
N LYS A 148 47.54 -20.29 42.39
CA LYS A 148 48.38 -20.20 43.60
C LYS A 148 48.22 -21.47 44.46
N LYS A 149 49.07 -22.46 44.20
CA LYS A 149 49.63 -23.32 45.24
C LYS A 149 51.13 -23.40 45.00
N ARG A 150 51.87 -22.87 45.97
CA ARG A 150 53.30 -22.96 46.14
C ARG A 150 53.52 -23.78 47.40
#